data_AF-A0A949NVX6-F1
#
_entry.id   AF-A0A949NVX6-F1
#
_cell.length_a   1.000
_cell.length_b   1.000
_cell.length_c   1.000
_cell.angle_alpha   90.00
_cell.angle_beta   90.00
_cell.angle_gamma   90.00
#
_symmetry.space_group_name_H-M   'P 1'
#
loop_
_entity.id
_entity.type
_entity.pdbx_description
1 polymer ?
#
loop_
_entity_poly.entity_id
_entity_poly.type
_entity_poly.pdbx_seq_one_letter_code
_entity_poly.pdbx_strand_id
1 'polypeptide(L)'
;MSAFEQELEATAELLKNGKIAKDQARAYVKSLAWFQENRAAIEAAGWSVAELYRIGTLTFPYSEWGPGWLTLWNNEKCLPRLGDKGDIEFVLREAGGDVVQTCRLNKNYLS
;
A
#
# COMPACT_ATOMS: atom_id res chain seq x y z
N MET A 1 -18.59 5.23 -10.26
CA MET A 1 -17.19 5.38 -9.85
C MET A 1 -17.17 6.10 -8.51
N SER A 2 -16.70 5.45 -7.45
CA SER A 2 -16.65 6.07 -6.11
C SER A 2 -15.58 7.17 -6.05
N ALA A 3 -15.64 8.04 -5.04
CA ALA A 3 -14.58 9.04 -4.80
C ALA A 3 -13.22 8.35 -4.58
N PHE A 4 -13.22 7.24 -3.85
CA PHE A 4 -12.03 6.43 -3.61
C PHE A 4 -11.42 5.89 -4.91
N GLU A 5 -12.23 5.35 -5.83
CA GLU A 5 -11.73 4.88 -7.14
C GLU A 5 -11.09 6.00 -7.96
N GLN A 6 -11.71 7.19 -7.99
CA GLN A 6 -11.17 8.35 -8.70
C GLN A 6 -9.85 8.83 -8.10
N GLU A 7 -9.77 8.87 -6.77
CA GLU A 7 -8.54 9.22 -6.05
C GLU A 7 -7.44 8.19 -6.31
N LEU A 8 -7.78 6.90 -6.32
CA LEU A 8 -6.86 5.80 -6.57
C LEU A 8 -6.31 5.83 -8.00
N GLU A 9 -7.11 6.21 -8.99
CA GLU A 9 -6.61 6.43 -10.35
C GLU A 9 -5.71 7.66 -10.44
N ALA A 10 -6.06 8.74 -9.72
CA ALA A 10 -5.28 9.97 -9.71
C ALA A 10 -3.87 9.80 -9.12
N THR A 11 -3.61 8.75 -8.34
CA THR A 11 -2.25 8.49 -7.82
C THR A 11 -1.24 8.17 -8.92
N ALA A 12 -1.67 7.90 -10.15
CA ALA A 12 -0.76 7.67 -11.28
C ALA A 12 0.10 8.90 -11.59
N GLU A 13 -0.39 10.10 -11.25
CA GLU A 13 0.37 11.35 -11.34
C GLU A 13 1.65 11.33 -10.49
N LEU A 14 1.67 10.56 -9.39
CA LEU A 14 2.86 10.42 -8.55
C LEU A 14 4.04 9.85 -9.34
N LEU A 15 3.80 8.93 -10.29
CA LEU A 15 4.83 8.31 -11.14
C LEU A 15 5.62 9.32 -12.00
N LYS A 16 5.08 10.53 -12.22
CA LYS A 16 5.79 11.60 -12.96
C LYS A 16 6.96 12.19 -12.16
N ASN A 17 7.06 11.88 -10.87
CA ASN A 17 8.16 12.35 -10.03
C ASN A 17 9.46 11.63 -10.40
N GLY A 18 10.45 12.37 -10.94
CA GLY A 18 11.74 11.82 -11.36
C GLY A 18 12.60 11.22 -10.25
N LYS A 19 12.19 11.32 -8.99
CA LYS A 19 12.85 10.69 -7.84
C LYS A 19 12.29 9.30 -7.51
N ILE A 20 11.26 8.82 -8.21
CA ILE A 20 10.75 7.45 -8.07
C ILE A 20 11.74 6.46 -8.68
N ALA A 21 12.22 5.52 -7.88
CA ALA A 21 13.04 4.42 -8.37
C ALA A 21 12.19 3.45 -9.21
N LYS A 22 12.82 2.75 -10.17
CA LYS A 22 12.12 1.77 -11.03
C LYS A 22 11.38 0.70 -10.22
N ASP A 23 11.97 0.21 -9.13
CA ASP A 23 11.35 -0.80 -8.28
C ASP A 23 10.13 -0.25 -7.52
N GLN A 24 10.16 1.02 -7.14
CA GLN A 24 9.01 1.69 -6.53
C GLN A 24 7.88 1.91 -7.54
N ALA A 25 8.20 2.26 -8.79
CA ALA A 25 7.20 2.33 -9.86
C ALA A 25 6.57 0.96 -10.14
N ARG A 26 7.36 -0.12 -10.13
CA ARG A 26 6.84 -1.49 -10.27
C ARG A 26 5.95 -1.88 -9.09
N ALA A 27 6.37 -1.54 -7.86
CA ALA A 27 5.58 -1.78 -6.65
C ALA A 27 4.25 -1.02 -6.70
N TYR A 28 4.29 0.25 -7.13
CA TYR A 28 3.10 1.07 -7.34
C TYR A 28 2.09 0.38 -8.27
N VAL A 29 2.52 -0.04 -9.47
CA VAL A 29 1.61 -0.67 -10.45
C VAL A 29 0.96 -1.93 -9.88
N LYS A 30 1.73 -2.77 -9.19
CA LYS A 30 1.21 -3.99 -8.55
C LYS A 30 0.26 -3.68 -7.39
N SER A 31 0.61 -2.72 -6.54
CA SER A 31 -0.23 -2.30 -5.43
C SER A 31 -1.54 -1.71 -5.91
N LEU A 32 -1.52 -0.89 -6.97
CA LEU A 32 -2.69 -0.26 -7.56
C LEU A 32 -3.69 -1.31 -8.06
N ALA A 33 -3.21 -2.30 -8.81
CA ALA A 33 -4.05 -3.40 -9.29
C ALA A 33 -4.70 -4.15 -8.11
N TRP A 34 -3.91 -4.47 -7.08
CA TRP A 34 -4.44 -5.16 -5.91
C TRP A 34 -5.42 -4.29 -5.10
N PHE A 35 -5.17 -2.98 -4.95
CA PHE A 35 -6.09 -2.07 -4.28
C PHE A 35 -7.41 -1.91 -5.05
N GLN A 36 -7.37 -1.91 -6.37
CA GLN A 36 -8.57 -1.89 -7.21
C GLN A 36 -9.39 -3.17 -7.06
N GLU A 37 -8.73 -4.33 -7.05
CA GLU A 37 -9.37 -5.63 -6.84
C GLU A 37 -10.01 -5.76 -5.44
N ASN A 38 -9.37 -5.19 -4.43
CA ASN A 38 -9.79 -5.31 -3.03
C ASN A 38 -10.51 -4.05 -2.49
N ARG A 39 -10.89 -3.12 -3.37
CA ARG A 39 -11.36 -1.76 -3.02
C ARG A 39 -12.43 -1.74 -1.94
N ALA A 40 -13.45 -2.60 -2.04
CA ALA A 40 -14.60 -2.57 -1.16
C ALA A 40 -14.20 -2.94 0.27
N ALA A 41 -13.29 -3.91 0.41
CA ALA A 41 -12.80 -4.35 1.70
C ALA A 41 -11.78 -3.35 2.29
N ILE A 42 -10.98 -2.69 1.45
CA ILE A 42 -10.06 -1.62 1.87
C ILE A 42 -10.83 -0.38 2.36
N GLU A 43 -11.84 0.05 1.60
CA GLU A 43 -12.74 1.15 1.99
C GLU A 43 -13.49 0.81 3.29
N ALA A 44 -14.03 -0.40 3.41
CA ALA A 44 -14.72 -0.86 4.62
C ALA A 44 -13.78 -0.97 5.83
N ALA A 45 -12.51 -1.30 5.61
CA ALA A 45 -11.47 -1.29 6.65
C ALA A 45 -11.10 0.12 7.12
N GLY A 46 -11.48 1.16 6.39
CA GLY A 46 -11.26 2.56 6.75
C GLY A 46 -9.96 3.17 6.19
N TRP A 47 -9.28 2.51 5.26
CA TRP A 47 -8.13 3.09 4.57
C TRP A 47 -8.56 4.24 3.67
N SER A 48 -7.84 5.36 3.74
CA SER A 48 -7.90 6.40 2.70
C SER A 48 -6.84 6.18 1.62
N VAL A 49 -7.08 6.66 0.39
CA VAL A 49 -6.08 6.61 -0.69
C VAL A 49 -4.80 7.36 -0.30
N ALA A 50 -4.95 8.46 0.45
CA ALA A 50 -3.83 9.17 1.03
C ALA A 50 -2.97 8.24 1.90
N GLU A 51 -3.55 7.46 2.81
CA GLU A 51 -2.78 6.54 3.66
C GLU A 51 -2.14 5.39 2.89
N LEU A 52 -2.71 4.97 1.76
CA LEU A 52 -2.13 3.94 0.89
C LEU A 52 -0.85 4.39 0.20
N TYR A 53 -0.68 5.68 -0.10
CA TYR A 53 0.46 6.19 -0.88
C TYR A 53 1.24 7.35 -0.25
N ARG A 54 0.69 8.04 0.75
CA ARG A 54 1.24 9.24 1.38
C ARG A 54 0.81 9.32 2.85
N ILE A 55 1.63 8.75 3.74
CA ILE A 55 1.35 8.75 5.19
C ILE A 55 1.82 10.05 5.84
N GLY A 56 2.94 10.63 5.40
CA GLY A 56 3.47 11.86 6.01
C GLY A 56 2.98 13.18 5.39
N THR A 57 3.30 14.29 6.06
CA THR A 57 2.82 15.63 5.71
C THR A 57 3.57 16.26 4.54
N LEU A 58 4.84 15.90 4.35
CA LEU A 58 5.70 16.43 3.28
C LEU A 58 5.37 15.83 1.91
N THR A 59 5.77 16.53 0.85
CA THR A 59 5.66 16.01 -0.52
C THR A 59 6.70 14.93 -0.78
N PHE A 60 6.40 14.00 -1.69
CA PHE A 60 7.38 13.07 -2.27
C PHE A 60 8.71 13.78 -2.55
N PRO A 61 9.89 13.28 -2.13
CA PRO A 61 10.15 12.03 -1.41
C PRO A 61 10.38 12.17 0.12
N TYR A 62 9.97 13.27 0.72
CA TYR A 62 10.47 13.68 2.03
C TYR A 62 9.63 13.19 3.22
N SER A 63 8.58 12.39 2.97
CA SER A 63 7.63 11.93 3.98
C SER A 63 7.64 10.42 4.16
N GLU A 64 6.95 9.93 5.19
CA GLU A 64 6.59 8.51 5.27
C GLU A 64 5.68 8.09 4.11
N TRP A 65 5.86 6.84 3.70
CA TRP A 65 5.27 6.27 2.49
C TRP A 65 4.25 5.22 2.87
N GLY A 66 3.11 5.28 2.19
CA GLY A 66 2.07 4.27 2.36
C GLY A 66 2.47 2.88 1.84
N PRO A 67 1.70 1.85 2.19
CA PRO A 67 1.93 0.46 1.78
C PRO A 67 2.05 0.30 0.26
N GLY A 68 1.46 1.18 -0.55
CA GLY A 68 1.54 1.14 -2.01
C GLY A 68 2.96 1.31 -2.59
N TRP A 69 3.92 1.77 -1.80
CA TRP A 69 5.31 1.95 -2.22
C TRP A 69 6.26 0.84 -1.75
N LEU A 70 5.77 -0.13 -0.98
CA LEU A 70 6.61 -1.18 -0.42
C LEU A 70 7.11 -2.13 -1.51
N THR A 71 8.42 -2.35 -1.58
CA THR A 71 9.02 -3.26 -2.57
C THR A 71 8.61 -4.72 -2.39
N LEU A 72 7.93 -5.07 -1.28
CA LEU A 72 7.29 -6.37 -1.06
C LEU A 72 6.28 -6.74 -2.14
N TRP A 73 5.61 -5.77 -2.77
CA TRP A 73 4.76 -6.02 -3.94
C TRP A 73 5.53 -6.69 -5.09
N ASN A 74 6.84 -6.43 -5.19
CA ASN A 74 7.67 -7.01 -6.24
C ASN A 74 8.10 -8.45 -5.94
N ASN A 75 7.99 -8.91 -4.69
CA ASN A 75 8.41 -10.24 -4.29
C ASN A 75 7.33 -11.28 -4.68
N GLU A 76 7.70 -12.24 -5.53
CA GLU A 76 6.78 -13.28 -6.04
C GLU A 76 6.37 -14.31 -4.98
N LYS A 77 7.15 -14.46 -3.91
CA LYS A 77 6.80 -15.30 -2.76
C LYS A 77 5.90 -14.60 -1.75
N CYS A 78 5.65 -13.31 -1.96
CA CYS A 78 4.83 -12.49 -1.10
C CYS A 78 3.37 -12.55 -1.55
N LEU A 79 2.49 -12.95 -0.65
CA LEU A 79 1.05 -12.97 -0.87
C LEU A 79 0.40 -11.87 -0.03
N PRO A 80 0.02 -10.74 -0.65
CA PRO A 80 -0.70 -9.68 0.04
C PRO A 80 -2.15 -10.12 0.34
N ARG A 81 -2.63 -9.80 1.53
CA ARG A 81 -4.02 -10.04 1.97
C ARG A 81 -4.50 -8.92 2.89
N LEU A 82 -5.81 -8.85 3.09
CA LEU A 82 -6.38 -8.11 4.22
C LEU A 82 -6.45 -9.03 5.44
N GLY A 83 -5.88 -8.57 6.55
CA GLY A 83 -6.01 -9.22 7.85
C GLY A 83 -7.36 -8.92 8.51
N ASP A 84 -7.66 -9.63 9.60
CA ASP A 84 -8.97 -9.60 10.28
C ASP A 84 -9.38 -8.21 10.81
N LYS A 85 -8.41 -7.31 11.00
CA LYS A 85 -8.63 -5.93 11.46
C LYS A 85 -8.65 -4.90 10.32
N GLY A 86 -8.66 -5.37 9.07
CA GLY A 86 -8.52 -4.49 7.90
C GLY A 86 -7.09 -4.02 7.65
N ASP A 87 -6.10 -4.59 8.35
CA ASP A 87 -4.68 -4.32 8.10
C ASP A 87 -4.24 -4.95 6.77
N ILE A 88 -3.27 -4.34 6.10
CA ILE A 88 -2.68 -4.91 4.89
C ILE A 88 -1.51 -5.79 5.32
N GLU A 89 -1.61 -7.09 5.07
CA GLU A 89 -0.60 -8.07 5.45
C GLU A 89 0.14 -8.62 4.23
N PHE A 90 1.46 -8.62 4.31
CA PHE A 90 2.35 -9.25 3.34
C PHE A 90 2.84 -10.57 3.93
N VAL A 91 2.36 -11.69 3.39
CA VAL A 91 2.74 -13.02 3.87
C VAL A 91 3.87 -13.58 3.00
N LEU A 92 5.04 -13.75 3.58
CA LEU A 92 6.21 -14.38 2.96
C LEU A 92 6.32 -15.82 3.45
N ARG A 93 6.18 -16.78 2.52
CA ARG A 93 6.34 -18.20 2.85
C ARG A 93 7.81 -18.61 2.72
N GLU A 94 8.48 -18.74 3.86
CA GLU A 94 9.88 -19.18 3.93
C GLU A 94 9.96 -20.65 4.36
N ALA A 95 11.10 -21.30 4.14
CA ALA A 95 11.27 -22.73 4.43
C ALA A 95 11.05 -23.08 5.92
N GLY A 96 11.19 -22.11 6.82
CA GLY A 96 10.96 -22.25 8.27
C GLY A 96 9.59 -21.79 8.77
N GLY A 97 8.68 -21.37 7.87
CA GLY A 97 7.35 -20.88 8.22
C GLY A 97 7.00 -19.55 7.54
N ASP A 98 5.84 -19.01 7.92
CA ASP A 98 5.31 -17.76 7.35
C ASP A 98 5.82 -16.55 8.14
N VAL A 99 6.42 -15.60 7.44
CA VAL A 99 6.73 -14.26 7.96
C VAL A 99 5.65 -13.30 7.50
N VAL A 100 4.92 -12.69 8.43
CA VAL A 100 3.87 -11.72 8.12
C VAL A 100 4.34 -10.32 8.46
N GLN A 101 4.42 -9.46 7.45
CA GLN A 101 4.63 -8.03 7.66
C GLN A 101 3.29 -7.29 7.56
N THR A 102 2.88 -6.67 8.66
CA THR A 102 1.57 -6.00 8.77
C THR A 102 1.72 -4.49 8.66
N CYS A 103 1.06 -3.90 7.67
CA CYS A 103 0.83 -2.47 7.58
C CYS A 103 -0.48 -2.14 8.28
N ARG A 104 -0.38 -1.51 9.44
CA ARG A 104 -1.53 -1.24 10.29
C ARG A 104 -2.14 0.11 9.98
N LEU A 105 -3.47 0.18 9.97
CA LEU A 105 -4.20 1.43 9.77
C LEU A 105 -4.11 2.37 11.00
N ASN A 106 -4.05 1.78 12.19
CA ASN A 106 -4.19 2.50 13.45
C ASN A 106 -2.92 3.31 13.79
N LYS A 107 -3.05 4.62 14.07
CA LYS A 107 -1.94 5.56 14.36
C LYS A 107 -1.58 5.66 15.84
N ASN A 108 -2.34 5.01 16.72
CA ASN A 108 -2.11 5.05 18.17
C ASN A 108 -1.02 4.05 18.57
N TYR A 109 0.25 4.40 18.38
CA TYR A 109 1.39 3.65 18.95
C TYR A 109 2.16 4.42 20.02
N LEU A 110 1.71 5.62 20.37
CA LEU A 110 2.34 6.49 21.39
C LEU A 110 1.37 6.98 22.47
N SER A 111 0.28 6.26 22.72
CA SER A 111 -0.57 6.49 23.90
C SER A 111 -0.04 5.75 25.12
#